data_AF-A0A812S481-F1
#
_entry.id   AF-A0A812S481-F1
#
_cell.length_a   1.000
_cell.length_b   1.000
_cell.length_c   1.000
_cell.angle_alpha   90.00
_cell.angle_beta   90.00
_cell.angle_gamma   90.00
#
_symmetry.space_group_name_H-M   'P 1'
#
loop_
_entity.id
_entity.type
_entity.pdbx_description
1 polymer ?
#
loop_
_entity_poly.entity_id
_entity_poly.type
_entity_poly.pdbx_seq_one_letter_code
_entity_poly.pdbx_strand_id
1 'polypeptide(L)'
;MVSVAVFLAGTMMFFAWIAVTVFKDLDRGTEGFTSLKESMNSMFIAGVSDEFVSVFLKSYTAYRYVGILWLMFLVIAHVLLLSLVLDTLCAAYMSYSEQRTEEVADKRIEGMWKAFTTLVEATGNKEQEVSQEYFFLFLEEISNSPRSVGISPKEAQIMWDAIDR
;
A
#
# COMPACT_ATOMS: atom_id res chain seq x y z
N MET A 1 -7.08 2.90 8.85
CA MET A 1 -7.74 3.21 7.56
C MET A 1 -9.19 3.66 7.74
N VAL A 2 -10.05 2.91 8.45
CA VAL A 2 -11.49 3.25 8.58
C VAL A 2 -11.74 4.65 9.17
N SER A 3 -11.02 5.05 10.22
CA SER A 3 -11.20 6.38 10.84
C SER A 3 -10.88 7.54 9.88
N VAL A 4 -9.87 7.39 9.03
CA VAL A 4 -9.47 8.40 8.04
C VAL A 4 -10.49 8.48 6.90
N ALA A 5 -10.98 7.33 6.44
CA ALA A 5 -12.05 7.27 5.43
C ALA A 5 -13.36 7.88 5.94
N VAL A 6 -13.71 7.66 7.20
CA VAL A 6 -14.90 8.27 7.84
C VAL A 6 -14.74 9.78 7.96
N PHE A 7 -13.56 10.28 8.32
CA PHE A 7 -13.28 11.72 8.34
C PHE A 7 -13.39 12.35 6.95
N LEU A 8 -12.84 11.68 5.92
CA LEU A 8 -12.94 12.13 4.53
C LEU A 8 -14.41 12.18 4.07
N ALA A 9 -15.15 11.09 4.27
CA ALA A 9 -16.56 10.99 3.89
C ALA A 9 -17.44 12.03 4.62
N GLY A 10 -17.16 12.29 5.90
CA GLY A 10 -17.83 13.34 6.67
C GLY A 10 -17.54 14.73 6.12
N THR A 11 -16.28 15.00 5.74
CA THR A 11 -15.88 16.30 5.17
C THR A 11 -16.50 16.50 3.78
N MET A 12 -16.52 15.47 2.92
CA MET A 12 -17.23 15.50 1.64
C MET A 12 -18.73 15.79 1.80
N MET A 13 -19.39 15.11 2.74
CA MET A 13 -20.81 15.30 2.99
C MET A 13 -21.12 16.71 3.52
N PHE A 14 -20.24 17.26 4.37
CA PHE A 14 -20.35 18.63 4.87
C PHE A 14 -20.22 19.68 3.76
N PHE A 15 -19.24 19.54 2.86
CA PHE A 15 -19.08 20.47 1.73
C PHE A 15 -20.19 20.33 0.69
N ALA A 16 -20.67 19.11 0.43
CA ALA A 16 -21.83 18.89 -0.43
C ALA A 16 -23.10 19.56 0.14
N TRP A 17 -23.27 19.52 1.46
CA TRP A 17 -24.38 20.22 2.12
C TRP A 17 -24.26 21.75 2.01
N ILE A 18 -23.07 22.32 2.25
CA ILE A 18 -22.80 23.75 2.07
C ILE A 18 -23.07 24.21 0.63
N ALA A 19 -22.65 23.41 -0.35
CA ALA A 19 -22.90 23.73 -1.74
C ALA A 19 -24.39 23.82 -2.04
N VAL A 20 -25.17 22.84 -1.57
CA VAL A 20 -26.61 22.82 -1.79
C VAL A 20 -27.29 23.99 -1.09
N THR A 21 -26.91 24.33 0.14
CA THR A 21 -27.50 25.48 0.81
C THR A 21 -27.13 26.81 0.15
N VAL A 22 -25.95 26.92 -0.47
CA VAL A 22 -25.54 28.12 -1.20
C VAL A 22 -26.21 28.24 -2.57
N PHE A 23 -26.38 27.13 -3.30
CA PHE A 23 -26.91 27.16 -4.68
C PHE A 23 -28.42 26.96 -4.81
N LYS A 24 -29.11 26.49 -3.74
CA LYS A 24 -30.55 26.21 -3.76
C LYS A 24 -31.43 27.46 -3.96
N ASP A 25 -30.95 28.65 -3.59
CA ASP A 25 -31.72 29.90 -3.65
C ASP A 25 -31.44 30.75 -4.91
N LEU A 26 -30.62 30.27 -5.87
CA LEU A 26 -30.28 31.03 -7.07
C LEU A 26 -31.08 30.57 -8.30
N ASP A 27 -32.01 31.39 -8.77
CA ASP A 27 -32.91 31.10 -9.91
C ASP A 27 -32.26 31.12 -11.31
N ARG A 28 -30.94 31.34 -11.43
CA ARG A 28 -30.23 31.44 -12.72
C ARG A 28 -28.94 30.62 -12.74
N GLY A 29 -28.83 29.68 -13.69
CA GLY A 29 -27.65 28.83 -13.90
C GLY A 29 -27.72 27.44 -13.23
N THR A 30 -28.92 26.96 -12.90
CA THR A 30 -29.20 25.82 -12.02
C THR A 30 -29.15 24.44 -12.66
N GLU A 31 -28.70 24.28 -13.91
CA GLU A 31 -28.51 22.95 -14.49
C GLU A 31 -27.39 22.21 -13.74
N GLY A 32 -27.76 21.35 -12.80
CA GLY A 32 -26.85 20.57 -11.94
C GLY A 32 -26.93 20.89 -10.43
N PHE A 33 -27.67 21.92 -10.00
CA PHE A 33 -27.76 22.35 -8.59
C PHE A 33 -29.19 22.41 -8.01
N THR A 34 -30.18 21.90 -8.74
CA THR A 34 -31.61 21.89 -8.32
C THR A 34 -31.91 20.91 -7.18
N SER A 35 -31.09 19.86 -7.04
CA SER A 35 -31.26 18.81 -6.02
C SER A 35 -29.93 18.47 -5.36
N LEU A 36 -29.98 18.10 -4.07
CA LEU A 36 -28.80 17.70 -3.29
C LEU A 36 -28.03 16.55 -3.94
N LYS A 37 -28.75 15.65 -4.60
CA LYS A 37 -28.16 14.49 -5.29
C LYS A 37 -27.42 14.89 -6.57
N GLU A 38 -27.97 15.82 -7.35
CA GLU A 38 -27.35 16.32 -8.58
C GLU A 38 -26.19 17.25 -8.30
N SER A 39 -26.31 18.08 -7.25
CA SER A 39 -25.24 18.97 -6.79
C SER A 39 -24.04 18.18 -6.29
N MET A 40 -24.31 17.11 -5.53
CA MET A 40 -23.26 16.22 -5.02
C MET A 40 -22.58 15.45 -6.15
N ASN A 41 -23.33 15.01 -7.17
CA ASN A 41 -22.74 14.37 -8.35
C ASN A 41 -21.89 15.35 -9.16
N SER A 42 -22.40 16.56 -9.42
CA SER A 42 -21.69 17.60 -10.19
C SER A 42 -20.44 18.08 -9.45
N MET A 43 -20.50 18.24 -8.12
CA MET A 43 -19.32 18.54 -7.31
C MET A 43 -18.34 17.38 -7.19
N PHE A 44 -18.82 16.13 -7.17
CA PHE A 44 -17.94 14.97 -7.18
C PHE A 44 -17.17 14.87 -8.51
N ILE A 45 -17.86 14.98 -9.64
CA ILE A 45 -17.27 15.02 -10.99
C ILE A 45 -16.26 16.17 -11.09
N ALA A 46 -16.65 17.36 -10.66
CA ALA A 46 -15.78 18.53 -10.62
C ALA A 46 -14.58 18.37 -9.67
N GLY A 47 -14.75 17.66 -8.55
CA GLY A 47 -13.69 17.34 -7.58
C GLY A 47 -12.69 16.30 -8.10
N VAL A 48 -13.12 15.41 -8.98
CA VAL A 48 -12.26 14.50 -9.75
C VAL A 48 -11.57 15.22 -10.92
N SER A 49 -11.87 16.51 -11.13
CA SER A 49 -11.44 17.35 -12.26
C SER A 49 -12.01 16.93 -13.62
N ASP A 50 -12.94 15.99 -13.63
CA ASP A 50 -13.60 15.60 -14.86
C ASP A 50 -14.68 16.65 -15.15
N GLU A 51 -14.72 17.16 -16.38
CA GLU A 51 -15.62 18.24 -16.80
C GLU A 51 -15.68 19.50 -15.89
N PHE A 52 -14.70 19.71 -14.98
CA PHE A 52 -14.70 20.82 -14.01
C PHE A 52 -14.87 22.19 -14.70
N VAL A 53 -14.15 22.40 -15.80
CA VAL A 53 -14.15 23.68 -16.52
C VAL A 53 -15.53 23.99 -17.09
N SER A 54 -16.29 22.99 -17.55
CA SER A 54 -17.61 23.21 -18.15
C SER A 54 -18.64 23.59 -17.07
N VAL A 55 -18.61 22.92 -15.92
CA VAL A 55 -19.50 23.19 -14.77
C VAL A 55 -19.14 24.52 -14.10
N PHE A 56 -17.84 24.80 -13.94
CA PHE A 56 -17.34 26.05 -13.40
C PHE A 56 -17.74 27.24 -14.28
N LEU A 57 -17.57 27.14 -15.60
CA LEU A 57 -17.85 28.25 -16.52
C LEU A 57 -19.34 28.59 -16.57
N LYS A 58 -20.22 27.58 -16.55
CA LYS A 58 -21.68 27.77 -16.42
C LYS A 58 -22.05 28.50 -15.11
N SER A 59 -21.43 28.14 -14.00
CA SER A 59 -21.69 28.75 -12.68
C SER A 59 -21.09 30.16 -12.56
N TYR A 60 -19.90 30.38 -13.11
CA TYR A 60 -19.16 31.64 -13.04
C TYR A 60 -19.78 32.74 -13.90
N THR A 61 -20.31 32.36 -15.07
CA THR A 61 -21.03 33.30 -15.96
C THR A 61 -22.35 33.78 -15.36
N ALA A 62 -22.98 32.99 -14.49
CA ALA A 62 -24.16 33.42 -13.74
C ALA A 62 -23.78 34.40 -12.60
N TYR A 63 -22.79 34.08 -11.78
CA TYR A 63 -22.36 34.94 -10.66
C TYR A 63 -20.85 34.86 -10.40
N ARG A 64 -20.17 36.02 -10.42
CA ARG A 64 -18.70 36.11 -10.24
C ARG A 64 -18.21 35.67 -8.85
N TYR A 65 -19.02 35.83 -7.79
CA TYR A 65 -18.67 35.43 -6.43
C TYR A 65 -18.60 33.91 -6.26
N VAL A 66 -19.25 33.14 -7.14
CA VAL A 66 -19.21 31.68 -7.16
C VAL A 66 -17.81 31.16 -7.51
N GLY A 67 -16.98 31.95 -8.21
CA GLY A 67 -15.60 31.58 -8.52
C GLY A 67 -14.72 31.39 -7.28
N ILE A 68 -14.93 32.18 -6.23
CA ILE A 68 -14.17 32.07 -4.97
C ILE A 68 -14.55 30.78 -4.22
N LEU A 69 -15.84 30.43 -4.24
CA LEU A 69 -16.34 29.19 -3.64
C LEU A 69 -15.75 27.96 -4.34
N TRP A 70 -15.70 27.96 -5.67
CA TRP A 70 -15.07 26.90 -6.45
C TRP A 70 -13.57 26.79 -6.20
N LEU A 71 -12.86 27.91 -6.03
CA LEU A 71 -11.44 27.91 -5.73
C LEU A 71 -11.17 27.31 -4.34
N MET A 72 -11.93 27.71 -3.33
CA MET A 72 -11.90 27.10 -1.99
C MET A 72 -12.20 25.60 -2.04
N PHE A 73 -13.22 25.21 -2.81
CA PHE A 73 -13.58 23.81 -3.02
C PHE A 73 -12.43 23.02 -3.67
N LEU A 74 -11.80 23.54 -4.74
CA LEU A 74 -10.67 22.89 -5.40
C LEU A 74 -9.46 22.75 -4.47
N VAL A 75 -9.14 23.77 -3.68
CA VAL A 75 -8.02 23.68 -2.73
C VAL A 75 -8.29 22.55 -1.73
N ILE A 76 -9.52 22.46 -1.22
CA ILE A 76 -9.87 21.43 -0.23
C ILE A 76 -9.98 20.05 -0.88
N ALA A 77 -10.64 19.93 -2.02
CA ALA A 77 -10.77 18.67 -2.75
C ALA A 77 -9.39 18.19 -3.23
N HIS A 78 -8.62 18.99 -3.96
CA HIS A 78 -7.36 18.50 -4.52
C HIS A 78 -6.24 18.41 -3.49
N VAL A 79 -6.12 19.35 -2.56
CA VAL A 79 -5.01 19.30 -1.60
C VAL A 79 -5.33 18.36 -0.45
N LEU A 80 -6.52 18.43 0.16
CA LEU A 80 -6.81 17.56 1.31
C LEU A 80 -7.23 16.15 0.91
N LEU A 81 -8.15 15.99 -0.05
CA LEU A 81 -8.64 14.65 -0.43
C LEU A 81 -7.53 13.85 -1.11
N LEU A 82 -6.83 14.45 -2.07
CA LEU A 82 -5.83 13.72 -2.87
C LEU A 82 -4.59 13.38 -2.05
N SER A 83 -4.11 14.29 -1.19
CA SER A 83 -3.02 13.98 -0.26
C SER A 83 -3.40 12.91 0.75
N LEU A 84 -4.62 12.94 1.30
CA LEU A 84 -5.07 11.90 2.23
C LEU A 84 -5.23 10.53 1.55
N VAL A 85 -5.77 10.50 0.33
CA VAL A 85 -5.88 9.26 -0.45
C VAL A 85 -4.50 8.71 -0.78
N LEU A 86 -3.55 9.56 -1.16
CA LEU A 86 -2.16 9.15 -1.38
C LEU A 86 -1.52 8.57 -0.12
N ASP A 87 -1.67 9.25 1.02
CA ASP A 87 -1.11 8.79 2.29
C ASP A 87 -1.68 7.44 2.72
N THR A 88 -3.01 7.27 2.57
CA THR A 88 -3.67 6.00 2.92
C THR A 88 -3.29 4.87 1.96
N LEU A 89 -3.17 5.13 0.65
CA LEU A 89 -2.68 4.16 -0.32
C LEU A 89 -1.21 3.81 -0.07
N CYS A 90 -0.37 4.78 0.25
CA CYS A 90 1.04 4.57 0.56
C CYS A 90 1.18 3.71 1.83
N ALA A 91 0.45 4.03 2.89
CA ALA A 91 0.45 3.25 4.12
C ALA A 91 -0.03 1.81 3.90
N ALA A 92 -1.11 1.62 3.13
CA ALA A 92 -1.60 0.29 2.78
C ALA A 92 -0.59 -0.49 1.92
N TYR A 93 0.03 0.16 0.95
CA TYR A 93 1.06 -0.44 0.10
C TYR A 93 2.30 -0.85 0.90
N MET A 94 2.76 0.02 1.80
CA MET A 94 3.93 -0.25 2.65
C MET A 94 3.67 -1.44 3.57
N SER A 95 2.52 -1.47 4.24
CA SER A 95 2.12 -2.60 5.09
C SER A 95 2.01 -3.91 4.30
N TYR A 96 1.46 -3.87 3.08
CA TYR A 96 1.38 -5.05 2.22
C TYR A 96 2.76 -5.51 1.71
N SER A 97 3.67 -4.57 1.43
CA SER A 97 5.04 -4.86 1.04
C SER A 97 5.84 -5.50 2.19
N GLU A 98 5.64 -5.01 3.41
CA GLU A 98 6.24 -5.58 4.62
C GLU A 98 5.76 -7.01 4.84
N GLN A 99 4.43 -7.24 4.79
CA GLN A 99 3.86 -8.58 4.91
C GLN A 99 4.41 -9.55 3.86
N ARG A 100 4.53 -9.12 2.60
CA ARG A 100 5.14 -9.99 1.56
C ARG A 100 6.61 -10.30 1.83
N THR A 101 7.35 -9.35 2.39
CA THR A 101 8.76 -9.56 2.74
C THR A 101 8.89 -10.55 3.89
N GLU A 102 8.04 -10.42 4.90
CA GLU A 102 7.94 -11.32 6.05
C GLU A 102 7.53 -12.74 5.61
N GLU A 103 6.50 -12.90 4.78
CA GLU A 103 6.10 -14.21 4.24
C GLU A 103 7.21 -14.90 3.45
N VAL A 104 8.00 -14.14 2.69
CA VAL A 104 9.15 -14.69 1.95
C VAL A 104 10.26 -15.10 2.91
N ALA A 105 10.52 -14.33 3.97
CA ALA A 105 11.48 -14.68 5.00
C ALA A 105 11.05 -15.95 5.74
N ASP A 106 9.78 -16.03 6.17
CA ASP A 106 9.22 -17.21 6.84
C ASP A 106 9.29 -18.46 5.97
N LYS A 107 8.94 -18.36 4.68
CA LYS A 107 9.07 -19.48 3.74
C LYS A 107 10.53 -19.91 3.54
N ARG A 108 11.48 -18.98 3.58
CA ARG A 108 12.92 -19.30 3.50
C ARG A 108 13.39 -20.02 4.76
N ILE A 109 12.98 -19.54 5.94
CA ILE A 109 13.31 -20.17 7.22
C ILE A 109 12.69 -21.57 7.29
N GLU A 110 11.41 -21.71 6.90
CA GLU A 110 10.72 -23.00 6.84
C GLU A 110 11.41 -23.96 5.85
N GLY A 111 11.84 -23.46 4.69
CA GLY A 111 12.59 -24.23 3.71
C GLY A 111 13.95 -24.71 4.24
N MET A 112 14.71 -23.84 4.91
CA MET A 112 15.97 -24.19 5.57
C MET A 112 15.75 -25.21 6.68
N TRP A 113 14.72 -25.02 7.51
CA TRP A 113 14.39 -25.95 8.59
C TRP A 113 14.00 -27.34 8.07
N LYS A 114 13.20 -27.39 6.99
CA LYS A 114 12.87 -28.66 6.32
C LYS A 114 14.11 -29.35 5.79
N ALA A 115 14.99 -28.63 5.10
CA ALA A 115 16.25 -29.19 4.59
C ALA A 115 17.13 -29.75 5.72
N PHE A 116 17.24 -29.01 6.83
CA PHE A 116 17.99 -29.44 8.01
C PHE A 116 17.35 -30.69 8.67
N THR A 117 16.02 -30.71 8.80
CA THR A 117 15.30 -31.86 9.34
C THR A 117 15.51 -33.11 8.50
N THR A 118 15.47 -32.99 7.16
CA THR A 118 15.75 -34.11 6.25
C THR A 118 17.19 -34.62 6.38
N LEU A 119 18.17 -33.75 6.61
CA LEU A 119 19.56 -34.15 6.87
C LEU A 119 19.70 -34.92 8.18
N VAL A 120 19.05 -34.48 9.25
CA VAL A 120 19.02 -35.18 10.54
C VAL A 120 18.36 -36.56 10.41
N GLU A 121 17.21 -36.64 9.72
CA GLU A 121 16.52 -37.91 9.48
C GLU A 121 17.36 -38.90 8.66
N ALA A 122 18.08 -38.41 7.63
CA ALA A 122 18.98 -39.23 6.81
C ALA A 122 20.21 -39.73 7.59
N THR A 123 20.63 -39.00 8.62
CA THR A 123 21.75 -39.36 9.50
C THR A 123 21.36 -40.45 10.52
N GLY A 124 20.06 -40.70 10.72
CA GLY A 124 19.56 -41.73 11.64
C GLY A 124 19.74 -41.41 13.13
N ASN A 125 20.22 -40.20 13.47
CA ASN A 125 20.42 -39.74 14.84
C ASN A 125 19.16 -39.05 15.38
N LYS A 126 18.68 -39.51 16.55
CA LYS A 126 17.47 -38.99 17.22
C LYS A 126 17.68 -37.63 17.92
N GLU A 127 18.91 -37.12 17.95
CA GLU A 127 19.29 -35.97 18.79
C GLU A 127 19.34 -34.62 18.07
N GLN A 128 18.84 -34.51 16.82
CA GLN A 128 18.97 -33.27 16.02
C GLN A 128 20.41 -32.83 15.76
N GLU A 129 21.37 -33.72 15.93
CA GLU A 129 22.79 -33.47 15.65
C GLU A 129 23.14 -33.96 14.24
N VAL A 130 23.67 -33.05 13.42
CA VAL A 130 24.21 -33.38 12.10
C VAL A 130 25.64 -33.87 12.30
N SER A 131 25.93 -35.11 11.90
CA SER A 131 27.30 -35.61 11.98
C SER A 131 28.22 -34.85 11.02
N GLN A 132 29.50 -34.75 11.38
CA GLN A 132 30.52 -34.06 10.61
C GLN A 132 30.58 -34.51 9.13
N GLU A 133 30.43 -35.81 8.85
CA GLU A 133 30.45 -36.37 7.49
C GLU A 133 29.29 -35.87 6.62
N TYR A 134 28.07 -35.82 7.18
CA TYR A 134 26.89 -35.31 6.48
C TYR A 134 26.91 -33.78 6.31
N PHE A 135 27.57 -33.05 7.21
CA PHE A 135 27.79 -31.61 7.06
C PHE A 135 28.73 -31.29 5.88
N PHE A 136 29.82 -32.05 5.73
CA PHE A 136 30.73 -31.88 4.58
C PHE A 136 30.07 -32.24 3.25
N LEU A 137 29.29 -33.32 3.20
CA LEU A 137 28.50 -33.69 2.02
C LEU A 137 27.48 -32.61 1.63
N PHE A 138 26.82 -32.00 2.61
CA PHE A 138 25.89 -30.89 2.38
C PHE A 138 26.60 -29.64 1.83
N LEU A 139 27.77 -29.31 2.37
CA LEU A 139 28.58 -28.17 1.88
C LEU A 139 29.11 -28.41 0.47
N GLU A 140 29.50 -29.64 0.14
CA GLU A 140 29.92 -30.04 -1.21
C GLU A 140 28.76 -29.87 -2.20
N GLU A 141 27.56 -30.36 -1.86
CA GLU A 141 26.38 -30.21 -2.71
C GLU A 141 25.93 -28.74 -2.84
N ILE A 142 26.03 -27.95 -1.76
CA ILE A 142 25.83 -26.50 -1.83
C ILE A 142 26.84 -25.86 -2.76
N SER A 143 28.12 -26.24 -2.70
CA SER A 143 29.19 -25.65 -3.52
C SER A 143 29.01 -25.95 -5.02
N ASN A 144 28.30 -27.03 -5.37
CA ASN A 144 27.93 -27.37 -6.74
C ASN A 144 26.70 -26.60 -7.25
N SER A 145 25.99 -25.89 -6.38
CA SER A 145 24.81 -25.09 -6.76
C SER A 145 25.22 -23.84 -7.56
N PRO A 146 24.52 -23.50 -8.68
CA PRO A 146 24.87 -22.35 -9.52
C PRO A 146 24.80 -20.97 -8.85
N ARG A 147 24.28 -20.89 -7.62
CA ARG A 147 24.03 -19.64 -6.88
C ARG A 147 24.87 -19.51 -5.60
N SER A 148 25.66 -20.51 -5.25
CA SER A 148 26.56 -20.43 -4.10
C SER A 148 27.96 -20.01 -4.54
N VAL A 149 28.69 -19.38 -3.63
CA VAL A 149 30.15 -19.27 -3.76
C VAL A 149 30.70 -20.62 -3.31
N GLY A 150 31.45 -21.30 -4.17
CA GLY A 150 32.01 -22.61 -3.84
C GLY A 150 32.87 -22.52 -2.57
N ILE A 151 32.51 -23.28 -1.55
CA ILE A 151 33.23 -23.35 -0.28
C ILE A 151 34.29 -24.44 -0.41
N SER A 152 35.56 -24.12 -0.17
CA SER A 152 36.61 -25.12 -0.24
C SER A 152 36.54 -26.07 0.98
N PRO A 153 36.99 -27.33 0.86
CA PRO A 153 36.99 -28.29 1.97
C PRO A 153 37.77 -27.80 3.20
N LYS A 154 38.80 -26.97 2.98
CA LYS A 154 39.60 -26.37 4.06
C LYS A 154 38.82 -25.29 4.83
N GLU A 155 38.01 -24.50 4.14
CA GLU A 155 37.15 -23.48 4.76
C GLU A 155 35.97 -24.12 5.50
N ALA A 156 35.42 -25.21 4.95
CA ALA A 156 34.41 -26.03 5.62
C ALA A 156 34.93 -26.62 6.94
N GLN A 157 36.18 -27.07 6.97
CA GLN A 157 36.82 -27.61 8.18
C GLN A 157 37.07 -26.52 9.24
N ILE A 158 37.49 -25.33 8.81
CA ILE A 158 37.63 -24.16 9.71
C ILE A 158 36.27 -23.74 10.28
N MET A 159 35.20 -23.77 9.48
CA MET A 159 33.84 -23.49 9.96
C MET A 159 33.38 -24.50 11.00
N TRP A 160 33.63 -25.80 10.79
CA TRP A 160 33.28 -26.83 11.75
C TRP A 160 34.04 -26.66 13.08
N ASP A 161 35.36 -26.48 13.01
CA ASP A 161 36.22 -26.29 14.18
C ASP A 161 35.89 -25.00 14.97
N ALA A 162 35.27 -24.02 14.32
CA ALA A 162 34.83 -22.78 14.96
C ALA A 162 33.46 -22.90 15.65
N ILE A 163 32.62 -23.84 15.24
CA ILE A 163 31.29 -24.11 15.84
C ILE A 163 31.43 -25.01 17.07
N ASP A 164 32.45 -25.88 17.10
CA ASP A 164 32.74 -26.82 18.19
C ASP A 164 33.54 -26.18 19.36
N ARG A 165 33.81 -24.86 19.30
CA ARG A 165 34.47 -24.05 20.33
C ARG A 165 33.47 -23.20 21.13
#